data_AF-A1RQJ6-F1
#
_entry.id   AF-A1RQJ6-F1
#
_cell.length_a   1.000
_cell.length_b   1.000
_cell.length_c   1.000
_cell.angle_alpha   90.00
_cell.angle_beta   90.00
_cell.angle_gamma   90.00
#
_symmetry.space_group_name_H-M   'P 1'
#
loop_
_entity.id
_entity.type
_entity.pdbx_description
1 polymer ?
#
loop_
_entity_poly.entity_id
_entity_poly.type
_entity_poly.pdbx_seq_one_letter_code
_entity_poly.pdbx_strand_id
1 'polypeptide(L)'
;MFLCASGFSGMDSRLVDVLMEVQYDFPLVERPFAVVGERVGLGEGEVVEVLRGAVRAGVLKRIGAILNYRARGMEAALVGMAVPEDVIEVVAAEVNRDPYVSHNFQRDFKPYNLWFVTKARSREELEGKVAAVAGRFGLDYVILYSLRSYKVDVRFDLRRGVSWTKGEVMPESPPSVESLGVPQAFFSRVKSLPLVPEPFREVAEALGTSVGEALAKIRELIRLGVLRDLHGTLDGEAVGFRENAMVVVREPVCEAAARLNITTHVVLRNTVPGKWEYPCYFMVHGVSRQVLEDYIRDAVRKLGVSDYRVLYSVRGFLSGREMGRRVEQVAD
;
A
#
# COMPACT_ATOMS: atom_id res chain seq x y z
N MET A 1 16.60 6.97 23.39
CA MET A 1 15.61 6.37 24.32
C MET A 1 14.26 6.94 23.91
N PHE A 2 13.55 6.27 22.99
CA PHE A 2 12.28 6.78 22.46
C PHE A 2 11.19 6.46 23.48
N LEU A 3 10.55 7.50 23.99
CA LEU A 3 9.37 7.42 24.85
C LEU A 3 8.27 6.68 24.07
N CYS A 4 7.77 5.61 24.66
CA CYS A 4 6.64 4.84 24.16
C CYS A 4 5.44 5.79 24.08
N ALA A 5 5.08 6.23 22.87
CA ALA A 5 3.93 7.09 22.66
C ALA A 5 2.66 6.31 23.03
N SER A 6 1.93 6.85 23.99
CA SER A 6 0.79 6.31 24.73
C SER A 6 -0.49 6.09 23.90
N GLY A 7 -0.38 5.59 22.67
CA GLY A 7 -1.52 5.37 21.76
C GLY A 7 -2.10 3.95 21.76
N PHE A 8 -1.39 2.95 22.30
CA PHE A 8 -1.70 1.53 22.09
C PHE A 8 -2.13 0.73 23.33
N SER A 9 -2.37 1.40 24.47
CA SER A 9 -2.60 0.77 25.79
C SER A 9 -3.89 -0.03 25.95
N GLY A 10 -4.59 -0.41 24.87
CA GLY A 10 -5.88 -1.11 24.91
C GLY A 10 -6.03 -2.34 24.02
N MET A 11 -5.05 -2.64 23.14
CA MET A 11 -5.09 -3.88 22.36
C MET A 11 -4.46 -5.03 23.16
N ASP A 12 -5.09 -6.20 23.10
CA ASP A 12 -4.54 -7.44 23.64
C ASP A 12 -3.13 -7.68 23.06
N SER A 13 -2.14 -7.89 23.93
CA SER A 13 -0.75 -8.13 23.53
C SER A 13 -0.63 -9.34 22.63
N ARG A 14 -1.45 -10.38 22.87
CA ARG A 14 -1.50 -11.59 22.03
C ARG A 14 -1.93 -11.26 20.60
N LEU A 15 -2.93 -10.40 20.43
CA LEU A 15 -3.36 -9.93 19.12
C LEU A 15 -2.25 -9.15 18.42
N VAL A 16 -1.59 -8.24 19.14
CA VAL A 16 -0.46 -7.45 18.60
C VAL A 16 0.66 -8.37 18.12
N ASP A 17 1.05 -9.37 18.92
CA ASP A 17 2.12 -10.31 18.57
C ASP A 17 1.78 -11.08 17.28
N VAL A 18 0.57 -11.64 17.20
CA VAL A 18 0.09 -12.36 16.01
C VAL A 18 0.03 -11.44 14.78
N LEU A 19 -0.52 -10.23 14.91
CA LEU A 19 -0.63 -9.28 13.80
C LEU A 19 0.72 -8.80 13.30
N MET A 20 1.68 -8.59 14.20
CA MET A 20 3.06 -8.26 13.83
C MET A 20 3.69 -9.45 13.09
N GLU A 21 3.61 -10.67 13.62
CA GLU A 21 4.19 -11.85 12.99
C GLU A 21 3.67 -12.08 11.56
N VAL A 22 2.34 -12.02 11.35
CA VAL A 22 1.77 -12.22 10.01
C VAL A 22 2.04 -11.05 9.06
N GLN A 23 2.24 -9.82 9.57
CA GLN A 23 2.63 -8.68 8.73
C GLN A 23 4.07 -8.81 8.24
N TYR A 24 5.00 -9.27 9.09
CA TYR A 24 6.43 -9.22 8.78
C TYR A 24 6.95 -10.54 8.21
N ASP A 25 6.58 -11.67 8.79
CA ASP A 25 7.32 -12.93 8.59
C ASP A 25 6.40 -14.13 8.31
N PHE A 26 5.29 -13.91 7.59
CA PHE A 26 4.35 -14.97 7.24
C PHE A 26 5.05 -16.14 6.51
N PRO A 27 5.04 -17.37 7.09
CA PRO A 27 5.80 -18.49 6.54
C PRO A 27 5.22 -19.03 5.23
N LEU A 28 6.08 -19.34 4.25
CA LEU A 28 5.71 -20.06 3.02
C LEU A 28 5.91 -21.57 3.16
N VAL A 29 5.16 -22.18 4.08
CA VAL A 29 5.16 -23.62 4.33
C VAL A 29 3.73 -24.16 4.31
N GLU A 30 3.57 -25.48 4.32
CA GLU A 30 2.25 -26.14 4.24
C GLU A 30 1.30 -25.73 5.37
N ARG A 31 1.83 -25.62 6.60
CA ARG A 31 1.10 -25.22 7.82
C ARG A 31 1.65 -23.92 8.42
N PRO A 32 1.39 -22.76 7.79
CA PRO A 32 2.04 -21.51 8.18
C PRO A 32 1.57 -21.02 9.56
N PHE A 33 0.33 -21.28 9.95
CA PHE A 33 -0.22 -20.83 11.23
C PHE A 33 0.36 -21.59 12.42
N ALA A 34 0.79 -22.84 12.23
CA ALA A 34 1.54 -23.58 13.25
C ALA A 34 2.90 -22.91 13.53
N VAL A 35 3.63 -22.56 12.47
CA VAL A 35 4.92 -21.86 12.60
C VAL A 35 4.75 -20.45 13.20
N VAL A 36 3.70 -19.72 12.83
CA VAL A 36 3.36 -18.45 13.49
C VAL A 36 3.12 -18.68 14.98
N GLY A 37 2.34 -19.71 15.33
CA GLY A 37 2.06 -20.09 16.73
C GLY A 37 3.32 -20.39 17.52
N GLU A 38 4.24 -21.18 16.98
CA GLU A 38 5.54 -21.48 17.60
C GLU A 38 6.33 -20.20 17.92
N ARG A 39 6.36 -19.23 16.99
CA ARG A 39 7.11 -17.98 17.15
C ARG A 39 6.53 -17.03 18.19
N VAL A 40 5.21 -17.05 18.37
CA VAL A 40 4.50 -16.17 19.32
C VAL A 40 4.02 -16.89 20.58
N GLY A 41 4.37 -18.17 20.76
CA GLY A 41 4.03 -18.97 21.94
C GLY A 41 2.56 -19.39 22.04
N LEU A 42 1.89 -19.65 20.92
CA LEU A 42 0.49 -20.06 20.83
C LEU A 42 0.30 -21.37 20.07
N GLY A 43 -0.79 -22.10 20.33
CA GLY A 43 -1.21 -23.20 19.45
C GLY A 43 -1.68 -22.71 18.07
N GLU A 44 -1.64 -23.58 17.05
CA GLU A 44 -2.11 -23.21 15.70
C GLU A 44 -3.59 -22.78 15.67
N GLY A 45 -4.48 -23.54 16.32
CA GLY A 45 -5.90 -23.21 16.39
C GLY A 45 -6.16 -21.88 17.11
N GLU A 46 -5.33 -21.58 18.11
CA GLU A 46 -5.34 -20.33 18.83
C GLU A 46 -4.94 -19.12 17.97
N VAL A 47 -3.93 -19.27 17.11
CA VAL A 47 -3.54 -18.25 16.12
C VAL A 47 -4.67 -18.02 15.13
N VAL A 48 -5.24 -19.09 14.58
CA VAL A 48 -6.32 -19.01 13.59
C VAL A 48 -7.54 -18.29 14.17
N GLU A 49 -7.92 -18.56 15.42
CA GLU A 49 -9.05 -17.88 16.05
C GLU A 49 -8.78 -16.40 16.34
N VAL A 50 -7.55 -16.02 16.75
CA VAL A 50 -7.15 -14.61 16.89
C VAL A 50 -7.28 -13.88 15.55
N LEU A 51 -6.75 -14.47 14.47
CA LEU A 51 -6.79 -13.88 13.13
C LEU A 51 -8.23 -13.76 12.62
N ARG A 52 -9.08 -14.78 12.82
CA ARG A 52 -10.51 -14.72 12.47
C ARG A 52 -11.24 -13.65 13.26
N GLY A 53 -10.92 -13.48 14.55
CA GLY A 53 -11.41 -12.37 15.38
C GLY A 53 -11.02 -11.02 14.80
N ALA A 54 -9.76 -10.85 14.41
CA ALA A 54 -9.25 -9.62 13.79
C ALA A 54 -9.93 -9.31 12.45
N VAL A 55 -10.25 -10.34 11.64
CA VAL A 55 -11.03 -10.18 10.40
C VAL A 55 -12.46 -9.71 10.71
N ARG A 56 -13.14 -10.34 11.68
CA ARG A 56 -14.50 -9.93 12.10
C ARG A 56 -14.53 -8.50 12.62
N ALA A 57 -13.50 -8.08 13.34
CA ALA A 57 -13.34 -6.72 13.85
C ALA A 57 -12.93 -5.69 12.76
N GLY A 58 -12.62 -6.13 11.54
CA GLY A 58 -12.16 -5.27 10.45
C GLY A 58 -10.71 -4.79 10.59
N VAL A 59 -9.96 -5.33 11.56
CA VAL A 59 -8.55 -5.01 11.81
C VAL A 59 -7.63 -5.66 10.77
N LEU A 60 -7.84 -6.96 10.52
CA LEU A 60 -7.12 -7.72 9.50
C LEU A 60 -8.00 -7.81 8.24
N LYS A 61 -7.53 -7.27 7.12
CA LYS A 61 -8.25 -7.35 5.83
C LYS A 61 -8.12 -8.73 5.22
N ARG A 62 -6.89 -9.25 5.18
CA ARG A 62 -6.55 -10.56 4.61
C ARG A 62 -5.10 -10.93 4.93
N ILE A 63 -4.74 -12.19 4.67
CA ILE A 63 -3.35 -12.63 4.51
C ILE A 63 -3.20 -13.12 3.07
N GLY A 64 -2.19 -12.63 2.35
CA GLY A 64 -1.94 -13.09 0.99
C GLY A 64 -0.99 -12.19 0.21
N ALA A 65 -0.81 -12.49 -1.06
CA ALA A 65 0.08 -11.75 -1.95
C ALA A 65 -0.64 -10.58 -2.64
N ILE A 66 0.12 -9.55 -3.01
CA ILE A 66 -0.37 -8.48 -3.88
C ILE A 66 0.27 -8.64 -5.26
N LEU A 67 -0.56 -8.69 -6.30
CA LEU A 67 -0.09 -8.69 -7.69
C LEU A 67 0.39 -7.29 -8.08
N ASN A 68 1.54 -7.23 -8.75
CA ASN A 68 2.09 -5.99 -9.26
C ASN A 68 1.30 -5.50 -10.48
N TYR A 69 0.65 -4.32 -10.40
CA TYR A 69 -0.16 -3.77 -11.50
C TYR A 69 0.63 -3.57 -12.81
N ARG A 70 1.96 -3.38 -12.73
CA ARG A 70 2.81 -3.27 -13.92
C ARG A 70 2.89 -4.57 -14.71
N ALA A 71 2.79 -5.72 -14.03
CA ALA A 71 2.70 -7.02 -14.68
C ALA A 71 1.39 -7.19 -15.49
N ARG A 72 0.44 -6.24 -15.38
CA ARG A 72 -0.81 -6.16 -16.18
C ARG A 72 -0.79 -5.05 -17.25
N GLY A 73 0.33 -4.35 -17.43
CA GLY A 73 0.49 -3.35 -18.50
C GLY A 73 -0.33 -2.07 -18.36
N MET A 74 -0.76 -1.68 -17.15
CA MET A 74 -1.56 -0.46 -16.94
C MET A 74 -0.71 0.78 -16.66
N GLU A 75 -1.20 1.93 -17.13
CA GLU A 75 -0.69 3.26 -16.77
C GLU A 75 -1.26 3.71 -15.42
N ALA A 76 -0.47 4.43 -14.63
CA ALA A 76 -0.88 4.95 -13.33
C ALA A 76 -0.33 6.35 -13.10
N ALA A 77 -1.16 7.24 -12.57
CA ALA A 77 -0.75 8.60 -12.21
C ALA A 77 -1.31 9.02 -10.85
N LEU A 78 -0.55 9.87 -10.18
CA LEU A 78 -1.05 10.72 -9.11
C LEU A 78 -1.50 12.03 -9.75
N VAL A 79 -2.70 12.48 -9.41
CA VAL A 79 -3.27 13.73 -9.92
C VAL A 79 -3.46 14.68 -8.74
N GLY A 80 -2.95 15.90 -8.88
CA GLY A 80 -3.23 17.00 -7.98
C GLY A 80 -4.15 18.00 -8.66
N MET A 81 -5.28 18.34 -8.02
CA MET A 81 -6.22 19.36 -8.49
C MET A 81 -6.29 20.53 -7.50
N ALA A 82 -6.34 21.74 -8.03
CA ALA A 82 -6.50 22.97 -7.26
C ALA A 82 -7.99 23.25 -7.11
N VAL A 83 -8.60 22.75 -6.03
CA VAL A 83 -10.04 22.77 -5.83
C VAL A 83 -10.42 23.82 -4.78
N PRO A 84 -11.37 24.72 -5.08
CA PRO A 84 -11.94 25.60 -4.06
C PRO A 84 -12.55 24.79 -2.90
N GLU A 85 -12.36 25.25 -1.67
CA GLU A 85 -12.74 24.50 -0.46
C GLU A 85 -14.26 24.26 -0.36
N ASP A 86 -15.08 25.13 -0.96
CA ASP A 86 -16.53 25.06 -0.97
C ASP A 86 -17.12 24.01 -1.93
N VAL A 87 -16.32 23.52 -2.89
CA VAL A 87 -16.77 22.52 -3.88
C VAL A 87 -15.99 21.21 -3.81
N ILE A 88 -15.05 21.07 -2.87
CA ILE A 88 -14.13 19.93 -2.84
C ILE A 88 -14.85 18.59 -2.64
N GLU A 89 -15.93 18.54 -1.85
CA GLU A 89 -16.75 17.33 -1.69
C GLU A 89 -17.40 16.90 -3.02
N VAL A 90 -17.91 17.86 -3.79
CA VAL A 90 -18.59 17.60 -5.07
C VAL A 90 -17.59 17.09 -6.09
N VAL A 91 -16.43 17.75 -6.19
CA VAL A 91 -15.34 17.33 -7.10
C VAL A 91 -14.79 15.96 -6.70
N ALA A 92 -14.57 15.71 -5.40
CA ALA A 92 -14.10 14.42 -4.92
C ALA A 92 -15.10 13.29 -5.21
N ALA A 93 -16.41 13.54 -5.06
CA ALA A 93 -17.45 12.59 -5.41
C ALA A 93 -17.48 12.29 -6.92
N GLU A 94 -17.27 13.30 -7.77
CA GLU A 94 -17.13 13.12 -9.23
C GLU A 94 -15.90 12.26 -9.56
N VAL A 95 -14.74 12.57 -8.98
CA VAL A 95 -13.51 11.78 -9.14
C VAL A 95 -13.75 10.32 -8.73
N ASN A 96 -14.45 10.10 -7.62
CA ASN A 96 -14.73 8.76 -7.11
C ASN A 96 -15.67 7.92 -8.01
N ARG A 97 -16.35 8.51 -9.01
CA ARG A 97 -17.16 7.76 -9.98
C ARG A 97 -16.32 6.87 -10.89
N ASP A 98 -15.05 7.21 -11.10
CA ASP A 98 -14.10 6.36 -11.81
C ASP A 98 -13.70 5.16 -10.93
N PRO A 99 -14.03 3.91 -11.32
CA PRO A 99 -13.69 2.72 -10.54
C PRO A 99 -12.16 2.49 -10.44
N TYR A 100 -11.37 3.08 -11.34
CA TYR A 100 -9.91 2.99 -11.31
C TYR A 100 -9.25 4.01 -10.38
N VAL A 101 -10.00 4.93 -9.76
CA VAL A 101 -9.52 5.78 -8.68
C VAL A 101 -9.40 4.95 -7.41
N SER A 102 -8.17 4.70 -6.99
CA SER A 102 -7.85 3.83 -5.83
C SER A 102 -7.68 4.56 -4.51
N HIS A 103 -7.31 5.85 -4.57
CA HIS A 103 -7.05 6.71 -3.43
C HIS A 103 -7.53 8.10 -3.79
N ASN A 104 -8.19 8.80 -2.87
CA ASN A 104 -8.62 10.19 -3.05
C ASN A 104 -8.59 10.91 -1.70
N PHE A 105 -7.73 11.91 -1.57
CA PHE A 105 -7.46 12.60 -0.31
C PHE A 105 -7.43 14.12 -0.52
N GLN A 106 -7.99 14.84 0.45
CA GLN A 106 -7.62 16.23 0.65
C GLN A 106 -6.27 16.29 1.37
N ARG A 107 -5.34 17.10 0.88
CA ARG A 107 -4.05 17.37 1.53
C ARG A 107 -3.88 18.85 1.80
N ASP A 108 -3.15 19.18 2.86
CA ASP A 108 -2.85 20.55 3.30
C ASP A 108 -1.76 21.23 2.45
N PHE A 109 -1.95 21.21 1.13
CA PHE A 109 -1.01 21.78 0.17
C PHE A 109 -1.72 22.70 -0.82
N LYS A 110 -1.04 23.77 -1.22
CA LYS A 110 -1.54 24.74 -2.21
C LYS A 110 -0.52 24.90 -3.34
N PRO A 111 -0.97 25.10 -4.60
CA PRO A 111 -2.37 25.28 -5.00
C PRO A 111 -3.17 23.96 -5.03
N TYR A 112 -2.53 22.81 -5.21
CA TYR A 112 -3.21 21.51 -5.32
C TYR A 112 -3.55 20.91 -3.95
N ASN A 113 -4.84 20.86 -3.61
CA ASN A 113 -5.35 20.35 -2.32
C ASN A 113 -6.12 19.03 -2.47
N LEU A 114 -6.61 18.65 -3.65
CA LEU A 114 -7.21 17.34 -3.90
C LEU A 114 -6.23 16.42 -4.63
N TRP A 115 -5.92 15.28 -4.04
CA TRP A 115 -4.92 14.34 -4.53
C TRP A 115 -5.48 12.93 -4.68
N PHE A 116 -5.47 12.40 -5.89
CA PHE A 116 -6.00 11.06 -6.16
C PHE A 116 -5.10 10.24 -7.08
N VAL A 117 -5.15 8.91 -6.91
CA VAL A 117 -4.41 7.96 -7.75
C VAL A 117 -5.39 7.23 -8.65
N THR A 118 -5.21 7.39 -9.96
CA THR A 118 -6.00 6.70 -10.97
C THR A 118 -5.12 5.90 -11.93
N LYS A 119 -5.72 4.92 -12.60
CA LYS A 119 -5.07 4.03 -13.57
C LYS A 119 -5.89 3.93 -14.85
N ALA A 120 -5.27 3.58 -15.96
CA ALA A 120 -5.92 3.41 -17.26
C ALA A 120 -5.11 2.45 -18.15
N ARG A 121 -5.67 2.06 -19.30
CA ARG A 121 -4.93 1.23 -20.27
C ARG A 121 -3.99 2.05 -21.15
N SER A 122 -4.23 3.36 -21.27
CA SER A 122 -3.36 4.28 -21.99
C SER A 122 -3.27 5.62 -21.28
N ARG A 123 -2.23 6.40 -21.60
CA ARG A 123 -2.12 7.78 -21.13
C ARG A 123 -3.24 8.66 -21.64
N GLU A 124 -3.66 8.48 -22.88
CA GLU A 124 -4.76 9.23 -23.48
C GLU A 124 -6.08 9.03 -22.72
N GLU A 125 -6.42 7.79 -22.36
CA GLU A 125 -7.59 7.49 -21.52
C GLU A 125 -7.47 8.15 -20.14
N LEU A 126 -6.28 8.09 -19.53
CA LEU A 126 -5.99 8.70 -18.23
C LEU A 126 -6.15 10.22 -18.27
N GLU A 127 -5.55 10.87 -19.27
CA GLU A 127 -5.61 12.32 -19.45
C GLU A 127 -7.04 12.77 -19.77
N GLY A 128 -7.75 12.04 -20.63
CA GLY A 128 -9.12 12.34 -21.01
C GLY A 128 -10.08 12.37 -19.82
N LYS A 129 -10.02 11.38 -18.92
CA LYS A 129 -10.89 11.38 -17.73
C LYS A 129 -10.52 12.45 -16.71
N VAL A 130 -9.23 12.76 -16.55
CA VAL A 130 -8.79 13.84 -15.66
C VAL A 130 -9.23 15.19 -16.20
N ALA A 131 -9.04 15.44 -17.50
CA ALA A 131 -9.46 16.66 -18.17
C ALA A 131 -10.99 16.83 -18.14
N ALA A 132 -11.75 15.75 -18.27
CA ALA A 132 -13.22 15.80 -18.19
C ALA A 132 -13.71 16.27 -16.82
N VAL A 133 -13.07 15.84 -15.72
CA VAL A 133 -13.42 16.35 -14.38
C VAL A 133 -12.95 17.78 -14.22
N ALA A 134 -11.68 18.08 -14.52
CA ALA A 134 -11.12 19.42 -14.37
C ALA A 134 -11.89 20.48 -15.17
N GLY A 135 -12.27 20.17 -16.42
CA GLY A 135 -12.99 21.07 -17.31
C GLY A 135 -14.41 21.41 -16.83
N ARG A 136 -15.11 20.47 -16.17
CA ARG A 136 -16.45 20.72 -15.62
C ARG A 136 -16.46 21.78 -14.51
N PHE A 137 -15.35 21.92 -13.80
CA PHE A 137 -15.22 22.81 -12.65
C PHE A 137 -14.20 23.94 -12.87
N GLY A 138 -13.58 24.03 -14.05
CA GLY A 138 -12.58 25.06 -14.37
C GLY A 138 -11.30 24.97 -13.53
N LEU A 139 -10.85 23.76 -13.19
CA LEU A 139 -9.77 23.54 -12.22
C LEU A 139 -8.40 23.47 -12.88
N ASP A 140 -7.38 24.04 -12.23
CA ASP A 140 -5.99 23.72 -12.56
C ASP A 140 -5.59 22.36 -11.98
N TYR A 141 -4.73 21.64 -12.68
CA TYR A 141 -4.28 20.31 -12.27
C TYR A 141 -2.89 19.96 -12.81
N VAL A 142 -2.30 18.94 -12.19
CA VAL A 142 -1.08 18.26 -12.63
C VAL A 142 -1.31 16.75 -12.71
N ILE A 143 -0.76 16.13 -13.74
CA ILE A 143 -0.72 14.67 -13.90
C ILE A 143 0.72 14.20 -13.70
N LEU A 144 0.92 13.35 -12.70
CA LEU A 144 2.24 12.87 -12.27
C LEU A 144 2.29 11.34 -12.46
N TYR A 145 2.70 10.93 -13.65
CA TYR A 145 2.88 9.54 -14.06
C TYR A 145 3.84 8.79 -13.15
N SER A 146 3.53 7.52 -12.89
CA SER A 146 4.40 6.62 -12.13
C SER A 146 5.51 6.07 -13.03
N LEU A 147 6.65 6.76 -13.10
CA LEU A 147 7.81 6.38 -13.93
C LEU A 147 8.50 5.13 -13.39
N ARG A 148 8.69 5.04 -12.06
CA ARG A 148 9.22 3.83 -11.40
C ARG A 148 8.69 3.69 -9.98
N SER A 149 8.17 2.51 -9.66
CA SER A 149 7.81 2.15 -8.28
C SER A 149 9.00 1.43 -7.64
N TYR A 150 9.68 2.08 -6.70
CA TYR A 150 10.80 1.50 -5.98
C TYR A 150 10.34 0.62 -4.83
N LYS A 151 9.22 0.97 -4.18
CA LYS A 151 8.62 0.18 -3.11
C LYS A 151 7.12 0.38 -3.04
N VAL A 152 6.40 -0.70 -2.79
CA VAL A 152 4.97 -0.73 -2.44
C VAL A 152 4.83 -1.77 -1.32
N ASP A 153 4.86 -1.28 -0.09
CA ASP A 153 4.79 -2.10 1.12
C ASP A 153 4.14 -1.28 2.24
N VAL A 154 2.94 -1.65 2.68
CA VAL A 154 2.26 -0.96 3.80
C VAL A 154 2.15 -1.92 4.95
N ARG A 155 2.90 -1.63 6.01
CA ARG A 155 2.86 -2.34 7.28
C ARG A 155 2.87 -1.33 8.40
N PHE A 156 2.18 -1.67 9.47
CA PHE A 156 2.03 -0.83 10.64
C PHE A 156 2.75 -1.49 11.80
N ASP A 157 3.80 -0.83 12.32
CA ASP A 157 4.42 -1.26 13.56
C ASP A 157 3.53 -0.78 14.72
N LEU A 158 2.71 -1.71 15.22
CA LEU A 158 1.74 -1.45 16.29
C LEU A 158 2.41 -1.11 17.63
N ARG A 159 3.71 -1.33 17.77
CA ARG A 159 4.47 -0.98 18.99
C ARG A 159 5.08 0.41 18.88
N ARG A 160 5.55 0.79 17.68
CA ARG A 160 6.12 2.11 17.41
C ARG A 160 5.06 3.18 17.11
N GLY A 161 3.88 2.76 16.67
CA GLY A 161 2.83 3.67 16.21
C GLY A 161 3.19 4.41 14.92
N VAL A 162 4.05 3.80 14.10
CA VAL A 162 4.50 4.36 12.82
C VAL A 162 4.63 3.26 11.77
N SER A 163 4.47 3.60 10.49
CA SER A 163 4.65 2.63 9.41
C SER A 163 6.08 2.11 9.40
N TRP A 164 6.25 0.82 9.21
CA TRP A 164 7.59 0.20 9.20
C TRP A 164 7.60 -0.98 8.23
N THR A 165 8.49 -0.95 7.25
CA THR A 165 8.56 -1.91 6.13
C THR A 165 9.88 -2.66 6.16
N LYS A 166 10.07 -3.64 5.26
CA LYS A 166 11.34 -4.37 5.14
C LYS A 166 12.50 -3.57 4.50
N GLY A 167 12.22 -2.40 3.92
CA GLY A 167 13.24 -1.57 3.26
C GLY A 167 13.77 -2.19 1.95
N GLU A 168 12.97 -3.02 1.29
CA GLU A 168 13.35 -3.71 0.05
C GLU A 168 12.94 -2.93 -1.19
N VAL A 169 13.84 -2.88 -2.18
CA VAL A 169 13.59 -2.28 -3.48
C VAL A 169 12.99 -3.33 -4.41
N MET A 170 11.89 -2.97 -5.08
CA MET A 170 11.21 -3.82 -6.05
C MET A 170 12.00 -3.94 -7.36
N PRO A 171 11.92 -5.10 -8.05
CA PRO A 171 12.34 -5.20 -9.44
C PRO A 171 11.62 -4.18 -10.31
N GLU A 172 12.35 -3.54 -11.23
CA GLU A 172 11.84 -2.43 -12.04
C GLU A 172 10.77 -2.85 -13.06
N SER A 173 10.99 -4.01 -13.68
CA SER A 173 10.18 -4.55 -14.76
C SER A 173 9.84 -6.01 -14.48
N PRO A 174 8.75 -6.30 -13.76
CA PRO A 174 8.27 -7.67 -13.63
C PRO A 174 7.80 -8.18 -15.01
N PRO A 175 7.95 -9.49 -15.29
CA PRO A 175 7.34 -10.08 -16.47
C PRO A 175 5.81 -9.95 -16.42
N SER A 176 5.18 -9.91 -17.59
CA SER A 176 3.72 -9.89 -17.69
C SER A 176 3.11 -11.20 -17.18
N VAL A 177 1.93 -11.12 -16.58
CA VAL A 177 1.22 -12.31 -16.10
C VAL A 177 0.91 -13.27 -17.26
N GLU A 178 0.55 -12.73 -18.42
CA GLU A 178 0.24 -13.49 -19.63
C GLU A 178 1.44 -14.33 -20.09
N SER A 179 2.65 -13.77 -20.03
CA SER A 179 3.87 -14.46 -20.45
C SER A 179 4.28 -15.65 -19.58
N LEU A 180 3.76 -15.75 -18.36
CA LEU A 180 4.14 -16.77 -17.38
C LEU A 180 3.27 -18.02 -17.45
N GLY A 181 2.15 -17.99 -18.20
CA GLY A 181 1.22 -19.12 -18.32
C GLY A 181 0.57 -19.55 -17.00
N VAL A 182 0.54 -18.66 -15.99
CA VAL A 182 -0.04 -18.95 -14.68
C VAL A 182 -1.55 -18.69 -14.74
N PRO A 183 -2.41 -19.66 -14.37
CA PRO A 183 -3.86 -19.49 -14.40
C PRO A 183 -4.34 -18.31 -13.54
N GLN A 184 -5.34 -17.55 -14.01
CA GLN A 184 -5.93 -16.45 -13.23
C GLN A 184 -6.47 -16.91 -11.87
N ALA A 185 -7.01 -18.14 -11.80
CA ALA A 185 -7.50 -18.73 -10.57
C ALA A 185 -6.42 -18.80 -9.48
N PHE A 186 -5.15 -19.05 -9.83
CA PHE A 186 -4.05 -19.03 -8.88
C PHE A 186 -3.87 -17.65 -8.23
N PHE A 187 -3.90 -16.58 -9.03
CA PHE A 187 -3.76 -15.21 -8.52
C PHE A 187 -4.91 -14.85 -7.59
N SER A 188 -6.14 -15.25 -7.91
CA SER A 188 -7.31 -15.04 -7.05
C SER A 188 -7.17 -15.76 -5.70
N ARG A 189 -6.64 -16.98 -5.67
CA ARG A 189 -6.47 -17.76 -4.42
C ARG A 189 -5.31 -17.26 -3.56
N VAL A 190 -4.16 -16.93 -4.16
CA VAL A 190 -2.99 -16.45 -3.41
C VAL A 190 -3.18 -15.01 -2.89
N LYS A 191 -4.06 -14.23 -3.50
CA LYS A 191 -4.41 -12.86 -3.08
C LYS A 191 -4.97 -12.80 -1.67
N SER A 192 -5.81 -13.76 -1.30
CA SER A 192 -6.43 -13.85 0.03
C SER A 192 -6.56 -15.31 0.45
N LEU A 193 -5.63 -15.76 1.28
CA LEU A 193 -5.60 -17.11 1.80
C LEU A 193 -6.72 -17.34 2.84
N PRO A 194 -7.33 -18.54 2.85
CA PRO A 194 -8.26 -18.92 3.91
C PRO A 194 -7.52 -19.08 5.26
N LEU A 195 -8.19 -18.73 6.36
CA LEU A 195 -7.66 -18.93 7.71
C LEU A 195 -7.97 -20.35 8.18
N VAL A 196 -7.23 -21.32 7.65
CA VAL A 196 -7.31 -22.77 7.93
C VAL A 196 -5.89 -23.35 8.02
N PRO A 197 -5.67 -24.52 8.67
CA PRO A 197 -4.32 -25.07 8.87
C PRO A 197 -3.47 -25.21 7.60
N GLU A 198 -4.08 -25.57 6.47
CA GLU A 198 -3.39 -25.82 5.19
C GLU A 198 -3.91 -24.89 4.09
N PRO A 199 -3.60 -23.59 4.14
CA PRO A 199 -4.26 -22.58 3.32
C PRO A 199 -3.83 -22.60 1.85
N PHE A 200 -2.74 -23.31 1.53
CA PHE A 200 -2.19 -23.39 0.17
C PHE A 200 -2.78 -24.52 -0.67
N ARG A 201 -3.66 -25.37 -0.13
CA ARG A 201 -4.30 -26.45 -0.89
C ARG A 201 -5.07 -25.93 -2.10
N GLU A 202 -5.93 -24.94 -1.91
CA GLU A 202 -6.70 -24.33 -3.00
C GLU A 202 -5.80 -23.62 -4.03
N VAL A 203 -4.64 -23.12 -3.60
CA VAL A 203 -3.66 -22.50 -4.50
C VAL A 203 -2.99 -23.56 -5.38
N ALA A 204 -2.67 -24.72 -4.82
CA ALA A 204 -2.10 -25.84 -5.55
C ALA A 204 -3.09 -26.47 -6.53
N GLU A 205 -4.35 -26.64 -6.10
CA GLU A 205 -5.45 -27.07 -6.98
C GLU A 205 -5.63 -26.14 -8.18
N ALA A 206 -5.55 -24.82 -7.97
CA ALA A 206 -5.65 -23.84 -9.05
C ALA A 206 -4.49 -23.90 -10.06
N LEU A 207 -3.35 -24.49 -9.67
CA LEU A 207 -2.21 -24.77 -10.56
C LEU A 207 -2.24 -26.19 -11.15
N GLY A 208 -3.04 -27.10 -10.58
CA GLY A 208 -2.98 -28.53 -10.90
C GLY A 208 -1.67 -29.19 -10.44
N THR A 209 -1.08 -28.72 -9.34
CA THR A 209 0.21 -29.19 -8.82
C THR A 209 0.13 -29.61 -7.34
N SER A 210 1.22 -30.12 -6.77
CA SER A 210 1.33 -30.34 -5.32
C SER A 210 1.49 -29.02 -4.54
N VAL A 211 1.21 -29.02 -3.24
CA VAL A 211 1.42 -27.85 -2.36
C VAL A 211 2.88 -27.40 -2.37
N GLY A 212 3.84 -28.33 -2.38
CA GLY A 212 5.26 -28.01 -2.46
C GLY A 212 5.64 -27.25 -3.74
N GLU A 213 5.13 -27.70 -4.89
CA GLU A 213 5.35 -27.03 -6.18
C GLU A 213 4.65 -25.67 -6.24
N ALA A 214 3.44 -25.56 -5.69
CA ALA A 214 2.72 -24.28 -5.60
C ALA A 214 3.49 -23.26 -4.75
N LEU A 215 4.03 -23.68 -3.59
CA LEU A 215 4.88 -22.84 -2.75
C LEU A 215 6.19 -22.45 -3.47
N ALA A 216 6.78 -23.35 -4.26
CA ALA A 216 7.95 -23.02 -5.09
C ALA A 216 7.60 -21.96 -6.15
N LYS A 217 6.43 -22.10 -6.79
CA LYS A 217 5.92 -21.12 -7.76
C LYS A 217 5.67 -19.75 -7.14
N ILE A 218 5.09 -19.69 -5.94
CA ILE A 218 4.91 -18.43 -5.20
C ILE A 218 6.26 -17.74 -4.97
N ARG A 219 7.29 -18.48 -4.50
CA ARG A 219 8.64 -17.93 -4.29
C ARG A 219 9.26 -17.41 -5.59
N GLU A 220 9.09 -18.15 -6.69
CA GLU A 220 9.55 -17.71 -8.01
C GLU A 220 8.91 -16.38 -8.40
N LEU A 221 7.58 -16.26 -8.29
CA LEU A 221 6.85 -15.04 -8.66
C LEU A 221 7.20 -13.85 -7.76
N ILE A 222 7.50 -14.08 -6.48
CA ILE A 222 8.04 -13.05 -5.58
C ILE A 222 9.42 -12.58 -6.07
N ARG A 223 10.32 -13.50 -6.39
CA ARG A 223 11.67 -13.18 -6.90
C ARG A 223 11.62 -12.41 -8.21
N LEU A 224 10.67 -12.73 -9.09
CA LEU A 224 10.43 -12.02 -10.36
C LEU A 224 9.74 -10.65 -10.18
N GLY A 225 9.28 -10.31 -8.97
CA GLY A 225 8.57 -9.06 -8.69
C GLY A 225 7.12 -9.02 -9.21
N VAL A 226 6.58 -10.17 -9.62
CA VAL A 226 5.18 -10.33 -10.06
C VAL A 226 4.26 -10.29 -8.85
N LEU A 227 4.60 -11.08 -7.81
CA LEU A 227 3.94 -11.03 -6.51
C LEU A 227 4.80 -10.24 -5.52
N ARG A 228 4.16 -9.52 -4.62
CA ARG A 228 4.78 -9.11 -3.36
C ARG A 228 4.82 -10.30 -2.40
N ASP A 229 5.64 -10.21 -1.36
CA ASP A 229 5.66 -11.23 -0.32
C ASP A 229 4.29 -11.36 0.36
N LEU A 230 4.01 -12.57 0.85
CA LEU A 230 2.77 -12.83 1.56
C LEU A 230 2.83 -12.19 2.93
N HIS A 231 1.80 -11.42 3.27
CA HIS A 231 1.69 -10.77 4.56
C HIS A 231 0.22 -10.54 4.92
N GLY A 232 -0.04 -10.36 6.22
CA GLY A 232 -1.28 -9.82 6.72
C GLY A 232 -1.42 -8.34 6.37
N THR A 233 -2.47 -7.97 5.65
CA THR A 233 -2.79 -6.57 5.37
C THR A 233 -3.76 -6.06 6.43
N LEU A 234 -3.35 -5.05 7.21
CA LEU A 234 -4.20 -4.44 8.23
C LEU A 234 -4.98 -3.23 7.69
N ASP A 235 -6.08 -2.90 8.35
CA ASP A 235 -6.72 -1.60 8.22
C ASP A 235 -6.08 -0.58 9.17
N GLY A 236 -5.39 0.41 8.59
CA GLY A 236 -4.67 1.42 9.35
C GLY A 236 -5.56 2.21 10.31
N GLU A 237 -6.78 2.59 9.89
CA GLU A 237 -7.70 3.35 10.74
C GLU A 237 -8.17 2.49 11.92
N ALA A 238 -8.48 1.21 11.67
CA ALA A 238 -8.88 0.27 12.70
C ALA A 238 -7.78 0.01 13.75
N VAL A 239 -6.51 0.13 13.37
CA VAL A 239 -5.36 0.04 14.29
C VAL A 239 -4.82 1.39 14.76
N GLY A 240 -5.58 2.48 14.57
CA GLY A 240 -5.28 3.80 15.13
C GLY A 240 -4.31 4.67 14.33
N PHE A 241 -3.91 4.25 13.13
CA PHE A 241 -3.06 5.02 12.22
C PHE A 241 -3.89 6.02 11.43
N ARG A 242 -4.08 7.21 12.01
CA ARG A 242 -4.92 8.28 11.45
C ARG A 242 -4.12 9.33 10.67
N GLU A 243 -2.83 9.44 10.96
CA GLU A 243 -1.96 10.44 10.35
C GLU A 243 -1.27 9.85 9.13
N ASN A 244 -1.36 10.57 8.02
CA ASN A 244 -0.90 10.11 6.72
C ASN A 244 -0.20 11.25 6.00
N ALA A 245 1.06 11.09 5.63
CA ALA A 245 1.83 12.11 4.92
C ALA A 245 2.41 11.59 3.63
N MET A 246 2.33 12.41 2.59
CA MET A 246 3.08 12.24 1.35
C MET A 246 4.27 13.19 1.41
N VAL A 247 5.47 12.64 1.54
CA VAL A 247 6.70 13.41 1.46
C VAL A 247 7.16 13.41 0.02
N VAL A 248 7.43 14.61 -0.50
CA VAL A 248 7.88 14.81 -1.86
C VAL A 248 9.23 15.50 -1.84
N VAL A 249 10.18 15.01 -2.63
CA VAL A 249 11.59 15.40 -2.60
C VAL A 249 12.05 15.73 -4.01
N ARG A 250 12.81 16.83 -4.15
CA ARG A 250 13.30 17.33 -5.45
C ARG A 250 14.46 16.48 -5.95
N GLU A 251 15.36 16.10 -5.06
CA GLU A 251 16.54 15.31 -5.31
C GLU A 251 16.19 13.85 -5.69
N PRO A 252 16.99 13.18 -6.53
CA PRO A 252 16.69 11.83 -7.05
C PRO A 252 17.00 10.71 -6.02
N VAL A 253 16.41 10.79 -4.84
CA VAL A 253 16.72 9.90 -3.70
C VAL A 253 15.79 8.70 -3.54
N CYS A 254 14.95 8.41 -4.54
CA CYS A 254 13.88 7.41 -4.40
C CYS A 254 14.37 6.00 -4.08
N GLU A 255 15.51 5.58 -4.60
CA GLU A 255 16.06 4.27 -4.22
C GLU A 255 16.50 4.24 -2.75
N ALA A 256 17.20 5.28 -2.30
CA ALA A 256 17.60 5.40 -0.90
C ALA A 256 16.39 5.50 0.03
N ALA A 257 15.37 6.26 -0.36
CA ALA A 257 14.11 6.39 0.38
C ALA A 257 13.37 5.04 0.47
N ALA A 258 13.41 4.21 -0.57
CA ALA A 258 12.84 2.86 -0.55
C ALA A 258 13.54 1.92 0.44
N ARG A 259 14.82 2.16 0.73
CA ARG A 259 15.59 1.37 1.71
C ARG A 259 15.29 1.75 3.16
N LEU A 260 14.67 2.89 3.41
CA LEU A 260 14.24 3.28 4.74
C LEU A 260 12.99 2.50 5.14
N ASN A 261 12.98 1.87 6.31
CA ASN A 261 11.83 1.11 6.78
C ASN A 261 10.57 1.99 6.96
N ILE A 262 10.73 3.25 7.37
CA ILE A 262 9.62 4.17 7.64
C ILE A 262 8.73 4.46 6.43
N THR A 263 9.29 4.38 5.22
CA THR A 263 8.57 4.69 3.98
C THR A 263 7.77 3.48 3.52
N THR A 264 6.54 3.69 3.03
CA THR A 264 5.67 2.57 2.58
C THR A 264 5.60 2.43 1.07
N HIS A 265 5.15 3.48 0.40
CA HIS A 265 5.16 3.58 -1.05
C HIS A 265 6.25 4.54 -1.44
N VAL A 266 7.14 4.14 -2.35
CA VAL A 266 8.20 5.01 -2.88
C VAL A 266 8.15 4.97 -4.40
N VAL A 267 7.85 6.12 -5.00
CA VAL A 267 7.55 6.22 -6.43
C VAL A 267 8.26 7.42 -7.02
N LEU A 268 8.97 7.19 -8.11
CA LEU A 268 9.49 8.23 -8.99
C LEU A 268 8.43 8.62 -10.02
N ARG A 269 8.20 9.91 -10.16
CA ARG A 269 7.24 10.51 -11.09
C ARG A 269 7.90 11.57 -11.96
N ASN A 270 7.23 11.93 -13.05
CA ASN A 270 7.64 13.11 -13.84
C ASN A 270 7.42 14.39 -13.05
N THR A 271 8.11 15.45 -13.46
CA THR A 271 7.82 16.83 -13.05
C THR A 271 6.90 17.50 -14.09
N VAL A 272 6.33 18.64 -13.68
CA VAL A 272 5.59 19.56 -14.55
C VAL A 272 6.20 20.95 -14.36
N PRO A 273 7.09 21.41 -15.26
CA PRO A 273 7.79 22.67 -15.10
C PRO A 273 6.84 23.84 -14.80
N GLY A 274 7.20 24.67 -13.82
CA GLY A 274 6.39 25.80 -13.37
C GLY A 274 5.18 25.45 -12.49
N LYS A 275 4.81 24.17 -12.37
CA LYS A 275 3.69 23.70 -11.53
C LYS A 275 4.11 22.74 -10.42
N TRP A 276 4.99 21.79 -10.73
CA TRP A 276 5.39 20.72 -9.80
C TRP A 276 6.78 20.15 -10.09
N GLU A 277 7.73 20.34 -9.18
CA GLU A 277 9.15 20.01 -9.40
C GLU A 277 9.71 18.92 -8.47
N TYR A 278 8.83 18.14 -7.82
CA TYR A 278 9.22 17.05 -6.93
C TYR A 278 9.00 15.71 -7.64
N PRO A 279 10.06 15.02 -8.12
CA PRO A 279 9.92 13.73 -8.79
C PRO A 279 9.87 12.55 -7.84
N CYS A 280 10.43 12.66 -6.62
CA CYS A 280 10.48 11.53 -5.70
C CYS A 280 9.42 11.63 -4.59
N TYR A 281 8.64 10.57 -4.40
CA TYR A 281 7.52 10.54 -3.46
C TYR A 281 7.71 9.38 -2.52
N PHE A 282 7.46 9.60 -1.23
CA PHE A 282 7.23 8.52 -0.31
C PHE A 282 6.12 8.77 0.70
N MET A 283 5.40 7.71 1.04
CA MET A 283 4.31 7.74 2.02
C MET A 283 4.81 7.33 3.40
N VAL A 284 4.31 8.01 4.45
CA VAL A 284 4.54 7.68 5.86
C VAL A 284 3.21 7.75 6.61
N HIS A 285 3.02 6.84 7.56
CA HIS A 285 1.79 6.75 8.35
C HIS A 285 2.14 6.71 9.84
N GLY A 286 1.30 7.31 10.68
CA GLY A 286 1.50 7.35 12.12
C GLY A 286 0.20 7.43 12.90
N VAL A 287 0.30 7.14 14.19
CA VAL A 287 -0.84 7.29 15.12
C VAL A 287 -1.06 8.74 15.58
N SER A 288 -0.03 9.57 15.48
CA SER A 288 -0.10 11.00 15.81
C SER A 288 0.85 11.82 14.95
N ARG A 289 0.52 13.10 14.80
CA ARG A 289 1.28 14.03 13.97
C ARG A 289 2.72 14.16 14.44
N GLN A 290 2.91 14.25 15.75
CA GLN A 290 4.22 14.34 16.39
C GLN A 290 5.10 13.11 16.08
N VAL A 291 4.57 11.90 16.28
CA VAL A 291 5.30 10.66 15.98
C VAL A 291 5.72 10.64 14.52
N LEU A 292 4.78 10.95 13.61
CA LEU A 292 5.04 10.96 12.18
C LEU A 292 6.13 11.98 11.80
N GLU A 293 6.08 13.20 12.34
CA GLU A 293 7.05 14.26 12.07
C GLU A 293 8.46 13.92 12.58
N ASP A 294 8.59 13.31 13.75
CA ASP A 294 9.88 12.88 14.31
C ASP A 294 10.58 11.87 13.38
N TYR A 295 9.83 10.89 12.87
CA TYR A 295 10.34 9.89 11.95
C TYR A 295 10.61 10.45 10.55
N ILE A 296 9.80 11.39 10.04
CA ILE A 296 10.09 12.09 8.77
C ILE A 296 11.38 12.88 8.87
N ARG A 297 11.61 13.61 9.97
CA ARG A 297 12.84 14.38 10.18
C ARG A 297 14.08 13.49 10.16
N ASP A 298 14.01 12.33 10.80
CA ASP A 298 15.09 11.34 10.76
C ASP A 298 15.31 10.79 9.35
N ALA A 299 14.23 10.48 8.62
CA ALA A 299 14.30 9.98 7.25
C ALA A 299 14.98 10.99 6.31
N VAL A 300 14.51 12.25 6.31
CA VAL A 300 15.07 13.34 5.50
C VAL A 300 16.55 13.55 5.81
N ARG A 301 16.92 13.57 7.10
CA ARG A 301 18.32 13.68 7.54
C ARG A 301 19.18 12.54 6.98
N LYS A 302 18.69 11.29 7.05
CA LYS A 302 19.39 10.11 6.50
C LYS A 302 19.54 10.15 4.98
N LEU A 303 18.57 10.75 4.28
CA LEU A 303 18.63 10.94 2.83
C LEU A 303 19.54 12.10 2.41
N GLY A 304 19.90 13.00 3.34
CA GLY A 304 20.73 14.16 3.06
C GLY A 304 20.05 15.18 2.15
N VAL A 305 18.71 15.27 2.18
CA VAL A 305 17.93 16.16 1.31
C VAL A 305 17.45 17.39 2.05
N SER A 306 17.35 18.50 1.31
CA SER A 306 16.97 19.80 1.88
C SER A 306 15.74 20.39 1.22
N ASP A 307 15.48 20.08 -0.06
CA ASP A 307 14.27 20.55 -0.75
C ASP A 307 13.21 19.45 -0.81
N TYR A 308 12.40 19.41 0.25
CA TYR A 308 11.26 18.53 0.36
C TYR A 308 10.02 19.28 0.82
N ARG A 309 8.85 18.69 0.60
CA ARG A 309 7.58 19.12 1.19
C ARG A 309 6.89 17.92 1.82
N VAL A 310 6.12 18.18 2.86
CA VAL A 310 5.27 17.17 3.51
C VAL A 310 3.83 17.58 3.29
N LEU A 311 3.09 16.74 2.57
CA LEU A 311 1.68 16.94 2.27
C LEU A 311 0.86 16.01 3.14
N TYR A 312 0.32 16.54 4.21
CA TYR A 312 -0.46 15.79 5.17
C TYR A 312 -1.89 15.62 4.69
N SER A 313 -2.44 14.44 4.94
CA SER A 313 -3.80 14.11 4.56
C SER A 313 -4.75 14.72 5.60
N VAL A 314 -5.65 15.58 5.16
CA VAL A 314 -6.68 16.21 6.01
C VAL A 314 -7.86 15.26 6.17
N ARG A 315 -8.30 14.65 5.07
CA ARG A 315 -9.35 13.62 5.04
C ARG A 315 -9.25 12.75 3.79
N GLY A 316 -9.72 11.52 3.91
CA GLY A 316 -9.94 10.63 2.77
C GLY A 316 -11.39 10.76 2.26
N PHE A 317 -11.56 10.69 0.95
CA PHE A 317 -12.87 10.63 0.29
C PHE A 317 -13.27 9.20 -0.09
N LEU A 318 -12.44 8.21 0.24
CA LEU A 318 -12.72 6.78 0.12
C LEU A 318 -12.40 6.13 1.47
N SER A 319 -13.28 5.24 1.94
CA SER A 319 -13.01 4.48 3.17
C SER A 319 -11.83 3.52 2.99
N GLY A 320 -11.15 3.13 4.09
CA GLY A 320 -10.09 2.12 4.05
C GLY A 320 -10.50 0.80 3.39
N ARG A 321 -11.78 0.41 3.57
CA ARG A 321 -12.38 -0.77 2.93
C ARG A 321 -12.58 -0.57 1.43
N GLU A 322 -13.08 0.59 1.02
CA GLU A 322 -13.31 0.90 -0.39
C GLU A 322 -11.99 1.05 -1.16
N MET A 323 -11.01 1.77 -0.60
CA MET A 323 -9.65 1.86 -1.18
C MET A 323 -9.06 0.47 -1.39
N GLY A 324 -9.14 -0.41 -0.38
CA GLY A 324 -8.69 -1.81 -0.48
C GLY A 324 -9.34 -2.54 -1.66
N ARG A 325 -10.67 -2.50 -1.74
CA ARG A 325 -11.42 -3.12 -2.84
C ARG A 325 -11.02 -2.57 -4.21
N ARG A 326 -10.86 -1.26 -4.35
CA ARG A 326 -10.51 -0.63 -5.62
C ARG A 326 -9.07 -0.93 -6.04
N VAL A 327 -8.11 -0.92 -5.11
CA VAL A 327 -6.72 -1.36 -5.38
C VAL A 327 -6.73 -2.79 -5.91
N GLU A 328 -7.54 -3.64 -5.30
CA GLU A 328 -7.70 -5.05 -5.65
C GLU A 328 -8.44 -5.29 -6.96
N GLN A 329 -9.46 -4.49 -7.27
CA GLN A 329 -10.18 -4.58 -8.55
C GLN A 329 -9.27 -4.28 -9.73
N VAL A 330 -8.30 -3.39 -9.56
CA VAL A 330 -7.30 -3.14 -10.63
C VAL A 330 -6.26 -4.28 -10.72
N ALA A 331 -6.18 -5.14 -9.71
CA ALA A 331 -5.37 -6.35 -9.73
C ALA A 331 -6.11 -7.56 -10.34
N ASP A 332 -7.45 -7.51 -10.47
CA ASP A 332 -8.33 -8.56 -11.02
C ASP A 332 -8.64 -8.33 -12.51
#